data_AF-A0A1I3P8A8-F1
#
_entry.id   AF-A0A1I3P8A8-F1
#
_cell.length_a   1.000
_cell.length_b   1.000
_cell.length_c   1.000
_cell.angle_alpha   90.00
_cell.angle_beta   90.00
_cell.angle_gamma   90.00
#
_symmetry.space_group_name_H-M   'P 1'
#
loop_
_entity.id
_entity.type
_entity.pdbx_description
1 polymer ?
#
loop_
_entity_poly.entity_id
_entity_poly.type
_entity_poly.pdbx_seq_one_letter_code
_entity_poly.pdbx_strand_id
1 'polypeptide(L)'
;MKKKLKQPFETLQEKQLLTIGTLFLLIFSFIAYYTNTRFDGVIDMHHTANVLIHQPLLDNIVNTLCLGACLFGLAYFVNHKTRWIDILAIALICRIPIYFGAIFNINDISLTTGKHLIENLSTPTAMFDLPAINLIVLILESIYILAALVLFCILLYKGFKTATNARKLSHSLLLIPIVILAEIISKALVFLY
;
A
#
# COMPACT_ATOMS: atom_id res chain seq x y z
N MET A 1 -16.53 -18.95 -5.32
CA MET A 1 -15.63 -18.18 -4.42
C MET A 1 -14.32 -17.76 -5.08
N LYS A 2 -13.60 -18.63 -5.83
CA LYS A 2 -12.30 -18.31 -6.47
C LYS A 2 -12.30 -17.08 -7.41
N LYS A 3 -13.41 -16.78 -8.10
CA LYS A 3 -13.50 -15.62 -9.01
C LYS A 3 -13.48 -14.27 -8.29
N LYS A 4 -14.08 -14.18 -7.10
CA LYS A 4 -14.20 -12.93 -6.32
C LYS A 4 -12.85 -12.37 -5.89
N LEU A 5 -11.90 -13.23 -5.56
CA LEU A 5 -10.54 -12.82 -5.19
C LEU A 5 -9.70 -12.36 -6.40
N LYS A 6 -9.94 -12.95 -7.58
CA LYS A 6 -9.15 -12.65 -8.79
C LYS A 6 -9.65 -11.41 -9.55
N GLN A 7 -10.93 -11.10 -9.43
CA GLN A 7 -11.63 -9.99 -10.10
C GLN A 7 -12.64 -9.33 -9.16
N PRO A 8 -12.19 -8.70 -8.06
CA PRO A 8 -13.08 -8.13 -7.06
C PRO A 8 -14.00 -7.05 -7.67
N PHE A 9 -13.47 -6.21 -8.57
CA PHE A 9 -14.19 -5.12 -9.20
C PHE A 9 -15.31 -5.55 -10.17
N GLU A 10 -15.27 -6.77 -10.70
CA GLU A 10 -16.33 -7.30 -11.59
C GLU A 10 -17.42 -8.07 -10.83
N THR A 11 -17.14 -8.45 -9.58
CA THR A 11 -17.94 -9.46 -8.86
C THR A 11 -18.53 -8.97 -7.54
N LEU A 12 -17.96 -7.93 -6.96
CA LEU A 12 -18.44 -7.30 -5.74
C LEU A 12 -19.16 -6.00 -6.09
N GLN A 13 -20.17 -5.68 -5.29
CA GLN A 13 -20.86 -4.39 -5.41
C GLN A 13 -19.98 -3.27 -4.85
N GLU A 14 -20.17 -2.05 -5.36
CA GLU A 14 -19.47 -0.84 -4.91
C GLU A 14 -19.47 -0.68 -3.38
N LYS A 15 -20.64 -0.81 -2.73
CA LYS A 15 -20.75 -0.75 -1.27
C LYS A 15 -19.89 -1.79 -0.56
N GLN A 16 -19.78 -3.00 -1.12
CA GLN A 16 -18.94 -4.05 -0.53
C GLN A 16 -17.45 -3.71 -0.65
N LEU A 17 -17.01 -3.18 -1.79
CA LEU A 17 -15.62 -2.78 -2.01
C LEU A 17 -15.22 -1.65 -1.05
N LEU A 18 -16.07 -0.63 -0.90
CA LEU A 18 -15.85 0.47 0.04
C LEU A 18 -15.79 -0.03 1.49
N THR A 19 -16.73 -0.87 1.91
CA THR A 19 -16.74 -1.42 3.27
C THR A 19 -15.49 -2.26 3.52
N ILE A 20 -15.14 -3.18 2.63
CA ILE A 20 -13.94 -4.02 2.78
C ILE A 20 -12.70 -3.14 2.84
N GLY A 21 -12.51 -2.25 1.86
CA GLY A 21 -11.36 -1.36 1.80
C GLY A 21 -11.20 -0.49 3.04
N THR A 22 -12.29 0.09 3.53
CA THR A 22 -12.31 0.92 4.74
C THR A 22 -11.99 0.10 5.99
N LEU A 23 -12.56 -1.11 6.12
CA LEU A 23 -12.26 -1.98 7.26
C LEU A 23 -10.78 -2.37 7.29
N PHE A 24 -10.19 -2.73 6.15
CA PHE A 24 -8.76 -3.03 6.07
C PHE A 24 -7.90 -1.81 6.40
N LEU A 25 -8.26 -0.63 5.89
CA LEU A 25 -7.59 0.62 6.25
C LEU A 25 -7.58 0.83 7.77
N LEU A 26 -8.74 0.70 8.44
CA LEU A 26 -8.85 0.93 9.88
C LEU A 26 -8.09 -0.14 10.69
N ILE A 27 -8.29 -1.42 10.37
CA ILE A 27 -7.65 -2.54 11.07
C ILE A 27 -6.13 -2.44 10.96
N PHE A 28 -5.61 -2.19 9.76
CA PHE A 28 -4.17 -2.15 9.57
C PHE A 28 -3.53 -0.83 9.98
N SER A 29 -4.27 0.28 10.04
CA SER A 29 -3.78 1.48 10.74
C SER A 29 -3.59 1.21 12.23
N PHE A 30 -4.51 0.46 12.84
CA PHE A 30 -4.39 0.05 14.24
C PHE A 30 -3.23 -0.92 14.46
N ILE A 31 -3.08 -1.95 13.62
CA ILE A 31 -1.93 -2.89 13.68
C ILE A 31 -0.61 -2.13 13.51
N ALA A 32 -0.53 -1.24 12.53
CA ALA A 32 0.68 -0.48 12.23
C ALA A 32 1.14 0.41 13.39
N TYR A 33 0.23 0.91 14.21
CA TYR A 33 0.60 1.59 15.46
C TYR A 33 1.35 0.64 16.42
N TYR A 34 0.84 -0.56 16.65
CA TYR A 34 1.49 -1.54 17.54
C TYR A 34 2.78 -2.12 16.98
N THR A 35 2.95 -2.10 15.66
CA THR A 35 4.14 -2.60 14.98
C THR A 35 5.02 -1.48 14.47
N ASN A 36 4.92 -0.26 15.02
CA ASN A 36 5.83 0.85 14.72
C ASN A 36 6.02 1.06 13.20
N THR A 37 4.92 1.00 12.44
CA THR A 37 4.92 1.06 10.98
C THR A 37 4.20 2.33 10.52
N ARG A 38 4.83 3.08 9.62
CA ARG A 38 4.20 4.17 8.87
C ARG A 38 3.99 3.75 7.42
N PHE A 39 2.90 4.22 6.83
CA PHE A 39 2.63 4.10 5.40
C PHE A 39 2.91 5.45 4.77
N ASP A 40 4.17 5.87 4.75
CA ASP A 40 4.54 7.25 4.41
C ASP A 40 4.50 7.55 2.90
N GLY A 41 3.96 6.65 2.08
CA GLY A 41 3.59 6.89 0.69
C GLY A 41 2.42 6.02 0.20
N VAL A 42 2.03 6.24 -1.05
CA VAL A 42 1.01 5.43 -1.75
C VAL A 42 1.45 3.97 -1.86
N ILE A 43 2.73 3.73 -2.13
CA ILE A 43 3.33 2.41 -2.24
C ILE A 43 4.39 2.13 -1.16
N ASP A 44 4.82 3.16 -0.43
CA ASP A 44 5.87 3.05 0.57
C ASP A 44 5.36 2.75 1.98
N MET A 45 6.17 1.98 2.69
CA MET A 45 5.97 1.56 4.06
C MET A 45 7.33 1.51 4.75
N HIS A 46 7.42 2.12 5.92
CA HIS A 46 8.64 2.14 6.72
C HIS A 46 8.36 1.81 8.18
N HIS A 47 9.24 1.01 8.78
CA HIS A 47 9.25 0.81 10.22
C HIS A 47 10.06 1.91 10.89
N THR A 48 9.50 2.55 11.91
CA THR A 48 10.14 3.66 12.64
C THR A 48 9.76 3.63 14.11
N ALA A 49 10.66 4.09 14.98
CA ALA A 49 10.40 4.09 16.41
C ALA A 49 9.41 5.20 16.79
N ASN A 50 8.64 4.95 17.85
CA ASN A 50 7.74 5.93 18.48
C ASN A 50 6.63 6.45 17.55
N VAL A 51 6.01 5.55 16.76
CA VAL A 51 4.85 5.91 15.93
C VAL A 51 3.69 6.34 16.83
N LEU A 52 3.12 7.51 16.55
CA LEU A 52 1.95 8.02 17.27
C LEU A 52 0.69 7.30 16.77
N ILE A 53 -0.28 7.07 17.67
CA ILE A 53 -1.50 6.30 17.36
C ILE A 53 -2.29 6.83 16.16
N HIS A 54 -2.26 8.14 15.91
CA HIS A 54 -2.97 8.75 14.80
C HIS A 54 -2.19 8.70 13.48
N GLN A 55 -0.85 8.55 13.51
CA GLN A 55 -0.01 8.67 12.32
C GLN A 55 -0.36 7.62 11.25
N PRO A 56 -0.43 6.31 11.53
CA PRO A 56 -0.74 5.32 10.50
C PRO A 56 -2.14 5.49 9.90
N LEU A 57 -3.10 5.97 10.69
CA LEU A 57 -4.45 6.25 10.22
C LEU A 57 -4.46 7.44 9.26
N LEU A 58 -3.81 8.55 9.63
CA LEU A 58 -3.69 9.71 8.77
C LEU A 58 -2.91 9.37 7.49
N ASP A 59 -1.82 8.62 7.61
CA ASP A 59 -1.01 8.15 6.48
C ASP A 59 -1.90 7.41 5.48
N ASN A 60 -2.67 6.43 5.94
CA ASN A 60 -3.53 5.65 5.06
C ASN A 60 -4.68 6.46 4.45
N ILE A 61 -5.25 7.42 5.19
CA ILE A 61 -6.28 8.34 4.66
C ILE A 61 -5.67 9.22 3.57
N VAL A 62 -4.55 9.90 3.87
CA VAL A 62 -3.85 10.80 2.94
C VAL A 62 -3.48 10.06 1.67
N ASN A 63 -2.86 8.89 1.80
CA ASN A 63 -2.47 8.10 0.63
C ASN A 63 -3.66 7.66 -0.22
N THR A 64 -4.74 7.20 0.43
CA THR A 64 -5.95 6.76 -0.28
C THR A 64 -6.59 7.92 -1.03
N LEU A 65 -6.68 9.10 -0.41
CA LEU A 65 -7.23 10.29 -1.03
C LEU A 65 -6.34 10.82 -2.16
N CYS A 66 -5.01 10.83 -1.99
CA CYS A 66 -4.06 11.23 -3.02
C CYS A 66 -4.13 10.30 -4.23
N LEU A 67 -4.06 8.98 -4.00
CA LEU A 67 -4.19 8.00 -5.07
C LEU A 67 -5.55 8.11 -5.76
N GLY A 68 -6.64 8.21 -4.99
CA GLY A 68 -7.99 8.40 -5.51
C GLY A 68 -8.10 9.64 -6.39
N ALA A 69 -7.59 10.80 -5.92
CA ALA A 69 -7.64 12.07 -6.62
C ALA A 69 -6.88 12.03 -7.95
N CYS A 70 -5.63 11.55 -7.93
CA CYS A 70 -4.82 11.43 -9.13
C CYS A 70 -5.43 10.44 -10.13
N LEU A 71 -5.93 9.29 -9.66
CA LEU A 71 -6.62 8.32 -10.51
C LEU A 71 -7.91 8.89 -11.08
N PHE A 72 -8.65 9.69 -10.32
CA PHE A 72 -9.90 10.28 -10.80
C PHE A 72 -9.65 11.33 -11.88
N GLY A 73 -8.59 12.13 -11.75
CA GLY A 73 -8.15 13.03 -12.82
C GLY A 73 -7.88 12.26 -14.12
N LEU A 74 -7.13 11.15 -14.05
CA LEU A 74 -6.90 10.29 -15.20
C LEU A 74 -8.20 9.62 -15.70
N ALA A 75 -9.03 9.13 -14.79
CA ALA A 75 -10.27 8.44 -15.12
C ALA A 75 -11.24 9.37 -15.85
N TYR A 76 -11.37 10.62 -15.40
CA TYR A 76 -12.21 11.63 -16.02
C TYR A 76 -11.73 11.97 -17.43
N PHE A 77 -10.40 12.06 -17.64
CA PHE A 77 -9.81 12.22 -18.97
C PHE A 77 -10.13 11.04 -19.90
N VAL A 78 -10.11 9.81 -19.39
CA VAL A 78 -10.40 8.60 -20.17
C VAL A 78 -11.91 8.41 -20.43
N ASN A 79 -12.74 8.68 -19.43
CA ASN A 79 -14.19 8.53 -19.45
C ASN A 79 -14.86 9.47 -18.43
N HIS A 80 -15.45 10.56 -18.92
CA HIS A 80 -16.14 11.55 -18.09
C HIS A 80 -17.32 11.01 -17.26
N LYS A 81 -17.83 9.81 -17.58
CA LYS A 81 -18.92 9.17 -16.82
C LYS A 81 -18.42 8.39 -15.60
N THR A 82 -17.11 8.27 -15.42
CA THR A 82 -16.55 7.57 -14.26
C THR A 82 -16.88 8.33 -12.98
N ARG A 83 -17.40 7.61 -11.99
CA ARG A 83 -17.83 8.19 -10.71
C ARG A 83 -16.67 8.19 -9.73
N TRP A 84 -16.55 9.25 -8.93
CA TRP A 84 -15.53 9.37 -7.88
C TRP A 84 -15.51 8.14 -6.96
N ILE A 85 -16.69 7.67 -6.57
CA ILE A 85 -16.85 6.55 -5.65
C ILE A 85 -16.28 5.23 -6.18
N ASP A 86 -16.33 5.01 -7.49
CA ASP A 86 -15.73 3.83 -8.13
C ASP A 86 -14.20 3.89 -8.03
N ILE A 87 -13.62 5.08 -8.20
CA ILE A 87 -12.18 5.31 -8.11
C ILE A 87 -11.69 5.23 -6.66
N LEU A 88 -12.44 5.78 -5.72
CA LEU A 88 -12.13 5.67 -4.29
C LEU A 88 -12.11 4.20 -3.84
N ALA A 89 -13.06 3.39 -4.31
CA ALA A 89 -13.07 1.94 -4.04
C ALA A 89 -11.82 1.25 -4.60
N ILE A 90 -11.32 1.66 -5.77
CA ILE A 90 -10.06 1.14 -6.32
C ILE A 90 -8.88 1.50 -5.43
N ALA A 91 -8.75 2.78 -5.06
CA ALA A 91 -7.65 3.28 -4.22
C ALA A 91 -7.58 2.56 -2.86
N LEU A 92 -8.74 2.28 -2.25
CA LEU A 92 -8.82 1.49 -1.01
C LEU A 92 -8.40 0.03 -1.22
N ILE A 93 -8.96 -0.64 -2.22
CA ILE A 93 -8.78 -2.09 -2.41
C ILE A 93 -7.37 -2.42 -2.89
N CYS A 94 -6.78 -1.62 -3.78
CA CYS A 94 -5.47 -1.94 -4.34
C CYS A 94 -4.35 -1.84 -3.29
N ARG A 95 -4.52 -1.04 -2.23
CA ARG A 95 -3.55 -0.91 -1.13
C ARG A 95 -3.58 -2.04 -0.10
N ILE A 96 -4.66 -2.84 -0.06
CA ILE A 96 -4.80 -3.95 0.90
C ILE A 96 -3.56 -4.86 0.97
N PRO A 97 -2.94 -5.30 -0.14
CA PRO A 97 -1.75 -6.14 -0.08
C PRO A 97 -0.58 -5.50 0.68
N ILE A 98 -0.40 -4.18 0.59
CA ILE A 98 0.71 -3.47 1.25
C ILE A 98 0.49 -3.43 2.77
N TYR A 99 -0.75 -3.29 3.22
CA TYR A 99 -1.08 -3.17 4.64
C TYR A 99 -0.59 -4.33 5.51
N PHE A 100 -0.60 -5.55 4.97
CA PHE A 100 -0.10 -6.74 5.66
C PHE A 100 1.41 -6.71 5.94
N GLY A 101 2.18 -5.85 5.25
CA GLY A 101 3.58 -5.61 5.54
C GLY A 101 3.82 -5.20 7.01
N ALA A 102 2.87 -4.48 7.62
CA ALA A 102 2.97 -4.05 9.01
C ALA A 102 3.13 -5.21 10.01
N ILE A 103 2.69 -6.43 9.67
CA ILE A 103 2.76 -7.61 10.55
C ILE A 103 4.22 -8.08 10.72
N PHE A 104 5.10 -7.80 9.75
CA PHE A 104 6.49 -8.26 9.81
C PHE A 104 7.30 -7.60 10.93
N ASN A 105 6.88 -6.42 11.41
CA ASN A 105 7.55 -5.71 12.50
C ASN A 105 6.91 -5.92 13.88
N ILE A 106 6.28 -7.07 14.12
CA ILE A 106 5.85 -7.44 15.49
C ILE A 106 7.08 -7.46 16.41
N ASN A 107 6.96 -6.83 17.59
CA ASN A 107 8.04 -6.66 18.56
C ASN A 107 9.29 -5.99 17.96
N ASP A 108 9.12 -5.10 16.98
CA ASP A 108 10.20 -4.35 16.33
C ASP A 108 11.28 -5.21 15.67
N ILE A 109 10.97 -6.46 15.32
CA ILE A 109 11.95 -7.40 14.79
C ILE A 109 12.58 -6.90 13.49
N SER A 110 11.81 -6.43 12.52
CA SER A 110 12.33 -5.91 11.24
C SER A 110 13.10 -4.61 11.43
N LEU A 111 12.59 -3.71 12.28
CA LEU A 111 13.22 -2.42 12.58
C LEU A 111 14.60 -2.60 13.24
N THR A 112 14.68 -3.43 14.27
CA THR A 112 15.93 -3.68 15.02
C THR A 112 16.94 -4.45 14.18
N THR A 113 16.47 -5.44 13.40
CA THR A 113 17.31 -6.21 12.48
C THR A 113 17.89 -5.33 11.39
N GLY A 114 17.06 -4.50 10.75
CA GLY A 114 17.50 -3.56 9.72
C GLY A 114 18.54 -2.58 10.25
N LYS A 115 18.30 -1.98 11.43
CA LYS A 115 19.27 -1.09 12.08
C LYS A 115 20.60 -1.77 12.36
N HIS A 116 20.58 -2.96 12.96
CA HIS A 116 21.79 -3.72 13.26
C HIS A 116 22.61 -4.03 12.00
N LEU A 117 21.95 -4.43 10.90
CA LEU A 117 22.63 -4.70 9.64
C LEU A 117 23.24 -3.44 9.02
N ILE A 118 22.54 -2.30 9.07
CA ILE A 118 23.03 -1.02 8.55
C ILE A 118 24.24 -0.51 9.37
N GLU A 119 24.15 -0.58 10.69
CA GLU A 119 25.22 -0.13 11.60
C GLU A 119 26.48 -0.99 11.48
N ASN A 120 26.35 -2.24 11.00
CA ASN A 120 27.45 -3.19 10.87
C ASN A 120 27.78 -3.56 9.41
N LEU A 121 27.47 -2.71 8.42
CA LEU A 121 27.74 -2.98 7.00
C LEU A 121 29.22 -3.32 6.70
N SER A 122 30.15 -2.76 7.46
CA SER A 122 31.59 -3.02 7.32
C SER A 122 32.06 -4.32 7.96
N THR A 123 31.19 -5.01 8.70
CA THR A 123 31.52 -6.21 9.49
C THR A 123 30.59 -7.36 9.09
N PRO A 124 30.90 -8.09 8.00
CA PRO A 124 30.01 -9.12 7.47
C PRO A 124 29.60 -10.21 8.47
N THR A 125 30.43 -10.47 9.48
CA THR A 125 30.15 -11.46 10.52
C THR A 125 29.12 -10.99 11.55
N ALA A 126 28.82 -9.69 11.66
CA ALA A 126 27.88 -9.17 12.64
C ALA A 126 26.43 -9.65 12.41
N MET A 127 26.11 -10.16 11.21
CA MET A 127 24.82 -10.81 10.97
C MET A 127 24.62 -12.08 11.82
N PHE A 128 25.70 -12.73 12.24
CA PHE A 128 25.65 -13.93 13.10
C PHE A 128 25.33 -13.61 14.56
N ASP A 129 25.40 -12.34 14.95
CA ASP A 129 24.99 -11.89 16.30
C ASP A 129 23.47 -11.82 16.44
N LEU A 130 22.73 -11.85 15.31
CA LEU A 130 21.28 -11.84 15.29
C LEU A 130 20.70 -13.25 15.42
N PRO A 131 19.55 -13.40 16.11
CA PRO A 131 18.79 -14.64 16.07
C PRO A 131 18.41 -15.00 14.62
N ALA A 132 18.52 -16.28 14.25
CA ALA A 132 18.20 -16.72 12.88
C ALA A 132 16.77 -16.34 12.43
N ILE A 133 15.82 -16.30 13.37
CA ILE A 133 14.43 -15.90 13.09
C ILE A 133 14.33 -14.45 12.57
N ASN A 134 15.18 -13.54 13.03
CA ASN A 134 15.21 -12.15 12.58
C ASN A 134 15.50 -12.05 11.09
N LEU A 135 16.53 -12.77 10.63
CA LEU A 135 16.92 -12.81 9.23
C LEU A 135 15.85 -13.49 8.37
N ILE A 136 15.23 -14.56 8.87
CA ILE A 136 14.11 -15.23 8.19
C ILE A 136 12.94 -14.27 8.00
N VAL A 137 12.55 -13.54 9.05
CA VAL A 137 11.45 -12.57 8.98
C VAL A 137 11.75 -11.46 7.98
N LEU A 138 12.96 -10.90 7.99
CA LEU A 138 13.37 -9.85 7.04
C LEU A 138 13.34 -10.34 5.57
N ILE A 139 13.79 -11.58 5.31
CA ILE A 139 13.72 -12.18 3.97
C ILE A 139 12.28 -12.38 3.53
N LEU A 140 11.44 -12.92 4.42
CA LEU A 140 10.02 -13.14 4.13
C LEU A 140 9.28 -11.82 3.88
N GLU A 141 9.60 -10.78 4.67
CA GLU A 141 9.07 -9.43 4.48
C GLU A 141 9.46 -8.88 3.11
N SER A 142 10.74 -8.97 2.73
CA SER A 142 11.25 -8.48 1.45
C SER A 142 10.55 -9.15 0.26
N ILE A 143 10.38 -10.48 0.32
CA ILE A 143 9.65 -11.25 -0.70
C ILE A 143 8.17 -10.85 -0.70
N TYR A 144 7.58 -10.67 0.48
CA TYR A 144 6.18 -10.29 0.64
C TYR A 144 5.89 -8.93 0.04
N ILE A 145 6.68 -7.89 0.37
CA ILE A 145 6.49 -6.53 -0.11
C ILE A 145 6.61 -6.48 -1.65
N LEU A 146 7.56 -7.20 -2.23
CA LEU A 146 7.67 -7.31 -3.69
C LEU A 146 6.41 -7.95 -4.31
N ALA A 147 5.90 -9.03 -3.72
CA ALA A 147 4.66 -9.66 -4.18
C ALA A 147 3.43 -8.75 -3.98
N ALA A 148 3.36 -8.02 -2.86
CA ALA A 148 2.32 -7.08 -2.54
C ALA A 148 2.27 -5.92 -3.55
N LEU A 149 3.44 -5.40 -3.96
CA LEU A 149 3.54 -4.37 -5.00
C LEU A 149 3.03 -4.88 -6.36
N VAL A 150 3.35 -6.11 -6.74
CA VAL A 150 2.80 -6.72 -7.96
C VAL A 150 1.28 -6.85 -7.87
N LEU A 151 0.75 -7.29 -6.72
CA LEU A 151 -0.70 -7.39 -6.50
C LEU A 151 -1.39 -6.03 -6.52
N PHE A 152 -0.78 -5.00 -5.92
CA PHE A 152 -1.22 -3.61 -5.98
C PHE A 152 -1.39 -3.18 -7.44
N CYS A 153 -0.37 -3.37 -8.28
CA CYS A 153 -0.40 -3.02 -9.70
C CYS A 153 -1.50 -3.78 -10.47
N ILE A 154 -1.66 -5.08 -10.22
CA ILE A 154 -2.70 -5.90 -10.85
C ILE A 154 -4.10 -5.42 -10.47
N LEU A 155 -4.34 -5.14 -9.18
CA LEU A 155 -5.63 -4.67 -8.68
C LEU A 155 -5.94 -3.27 -9.22
N LEU A 156 -4.96 -2.37 -9.21
CA LEU A 156 -5.07 -1.03 -9.74
C LEU A 156 -5.46 -1.05 -11.23
N TYR A 157 -4.72 -1.81 -12.05
CA TYR A 157 -4.99 -1.94 -13.48
C TYR A 157 -6.39 -2.50 -13.76
N LYS A 158 -6.77 -3.59 -13.08
CA LYS A 158 -8.09 -4.20 -13.26
C LYS A 158 -9.20 -3.25 -12.83
N GLY A 159 -9.08 -2.65 -11.65
CA GLY A 159 -10.06 -1.72 -11.12
C GLY A 159 -10.24 -0.53 -12.06
N PHE A 160 -9.14 0.12 -12.45
CA PHE A 160 -9.18 1.28 -13.33
C PHE A 160 -9.83 0.94 -14.68
N LYS A 161 -9.44 -0.19 -15.29
CA LYS A 161 -10.03 -0.63 -16.56
C LYS A 161 -11.54 -0.88 -16.44
N THR A 162 -11.99 -1.49 -15.35
CA THR A 162 -13.41 -1.73 -15.07
C THR A 162 -14.18 -0.42 -14.88
N ALA A 163 -13.67 0.51 -14.09
CA ALA A 163 -14.36 1.78 -13.79
C ALA A 163 -14.39 2.77 -14.97
N THR A 164 -13.38 2.73 -15.84
CA THR A 164 -13.27 3.67 -16.98
C THR A 164 -13.74 3.09 -18.31
N ASN A 165 -13.96 1.77 -18.41
CA ASN A 165 -14.15 1.07 -19.67
C ASN A 165 -13.01 1.33 -20.68
N ALA A 166 -11.78 1.52 -20.19
CA ALA A 166 -10.62 1.79 -21.04
C ALA A 166 -10.37 0.63 -22.02
N ARG A 167 -10.40 0.96 -23.33
CA ARG A 167 -10.11 0.00 -24.42
C ARG A 167 -8.68 0.07 -24.93
N LYS A 168 -8.03 1.23 -24.81
CA LYS A 168 -6.67 1.47 -25.31
C LYS A 168 -5.64 1.15 -24.23
N LEU A 169 -4.57 0.43 -24.61
CA LEU A 169 -3.45 0.15 -23.72
C LEU A 169 -2.74 1.43 -23.25
N SER A 170 -2.68 2.45 -24.11
CA SER A 170 -2.08 3.75 -23.79
C SER A 170 -2.70 4.41 -22.55
N HIS A 171 -4.01 4.27 -22.34
CA HIS A 171 -4.69 4.81 -21.15
C HIS A 171 -4.26 4.08 -19.88
N SER A 172 -3.95 2.79 -19.98
CA SER A 172 -3.48 2.00 -18.85
C SER A 172 -2.01 2.23 -18.53
N LEU A 173 -1.18 2.56 -19.53
CA LEU A 173 0.22 2.94 -19.32
C LEU A 173 0.36 4.25 -18.52
N LEU A 174 -0.62 5.15 -18.63
CA LEU A 174 -0.68 6.38 -17.83
C LEU A 174 -0.85 6.13 -16.33
N LEU A 175 -1.19 4.91 -15.89
CA LEU A 175 -1.22 4.58 -14.46
C LEU A 175 0.15 4.68 -13.80
N ILE A 176 1.24 4.40 -14.53
CA ILE A 176 2.60 4.46 -13.99
C ILE A 176 2.94 5.88 -13.50
N PRO A 177 2.93 6.92 -14.37
CA PRO A 177 3.22 8.28 -13.92
C PRO A 177 2.19 8.81 -12.91
N ILE A 178 0.94 8.36 -12.97
CA ILE A 178 -0.10 8.78 -12.02
C ILE A 178 0.11 8.23 -10.62
N VAL A 179 0.55 6.97 -10.49
CA VAL A 179 0.92 6.39 -9.18
C VAL A 179 2.15 7.09 -8.63
N ILE A 180 3.16 7.38 -9.46
CA ILE A 180 4.37 8.12 -9.02
C ILE A 180 3.98 9.53 -8.55
N LEU A 181 3.09 10.22 -9.26
CA LEU A 181 2.60 11.53 -8.83
C LEU A 181 1.87 11.44 -7.48
N ALA A 182 1.00 10.44 -7.32
CA ALA A 182 0.28 10.23 -6.06
C ALA A 182 1.24 9.91 -4.90
N GLU A 183 2.27 9.10 -5.15
CA GLU A 183 3.35 8.80 -4.21
C GLU A 183 4.05 10.08 -3.73
N ILE A 184 4.50 10.93 -4.66
CA ILE A 184 5.20 12.19 -4.32
C ILE A 184 4.29 13.13 -3.51
N ILE A 185 3.04 13.33 -3.94
CA ILE A 185 2.10 14.21 -3.25
C ILE A 185 1.82 13.68 -1.84
N SER A 186 1.58 12.37 -1.72
CA SER A 186 1.28 11.76 -0.42
C SER A 186 2.45 11.87 0.55
N LYS A 187 3.68 11.58 0.13
CA LYS A 187 4.89 11.77 0.94
C LYS A 187 5.06 13.20 1.43
N ALA A 188 4.87 14.16 0.55
CA ALA A 188 4.96 15.57 0.90
C ALA A 188 3.95 15.98 1.98
N LEU A 189 2.72 15.44 1.91
CA LEU A 189 1.68 15.69 2.91
C LEU A 189 1.94 14.96 4.23
N VAL A 190 2.40 13.70 4.16
CA VAL A 190 2.73 12.90 5.34
C VAL A 190 3.88 13.51 6.12
N PHE A 191 4.85 14.13 5.45
CA PHE A 191 5.99 14.82 6.11
C PHE A 191 5.56 16.01 6.99
N LEU A 192 4.33 16.51 6.83
CA LEU A 192 3.85 17.64 7.62
C LEU A 192 3.45 17.27 9.06
N TYR A 193 3.42 15.98 9.43
CA TYR A 193 3.03 15.50 10.76
C TYR A 193 3.68 14.18 11.23
#